data_AF-A0A1Y0EMS6-F1
#
_entry.id   AF-A0A1Y0EMS6-F1
#
_cell.length_a   1.000
_cell.length_b   1.000
_cell.length_c   1.000
_cell.angle_alpha   90.00
_cell.angle_beta   90.00
_cell.angle_gamma   90.00
#
_symmetry.space_group_name_H-M   'P 1'
#
loop_
_entity.id
_entity.type
_entity.pdbx_description
1 polymer ?
#
loop_
_entity_poly.entity_id
_entity_poly.type
_entity_poly.pdbx_seq_one_letter_code
_entity_poly.pdbx_strand_id
1 'polypeptide(L)'
;MFPSPLRVRIRASVNRLRRQLWRLLFGRLLFGERSQGALRPATRLSPTVLIEHEDRLRLADDVFIGHFVFIEASAGVALSTGVQVTNFVSIVSHSTHRSVRVAKALSGLSLDTAEQATGLPGDRREAVTVGAHSFIGPHSTLEAGTRLGACCLVAAHSRVRGVVPDFAVVAGSPAQVVGDVRTGDAAWLTRLAGEHGLDGAELQAAYQRWVQAVTASSPGAPGLPQVGAWHA
;
A
#
# COMPACT_ATOMS: atom_id res chain seq x y z
N MET A 1 49.18 4.96 9.83
CA MET A 1 49.49 3.56 10.20
C MET A 1 48.48 2.65 9.53
N PHE A 2 48.88 1.84 8.55
CA PHE A 2 47.96 0.91 7.89
C PHE A 2 47.59 -0.26 8.83
N PRO A 3 46.33 -0.70 8.89
CA PRO A 3 45.92 -1.82 9.73
C PRO A 3 46.62 -3.11 9.28
N SER A 4 47.02 -3.96 10.22
CA SER A 4 47.68 -5.22 9.88
C SER A 4 46.76 -6.14 9.04
N PRO A 5 47.30 -6.92 8.09
CA PRO A 5 46.50 -7.81 7.24
C PRO A 5 45.59 -8.76 8.02
N LEU A 6 46.06 -9.26 9.17
CA LEU A 6 45.27 -10.13 10.06
C LEU A 6 44.05 -9.41 10.63
N ARG A 7 44.20 -8.16 11.10
CA ARG A 7 43.08 -7.36 11.62
C ARG A 7 42.04 -7.08 10.54
N VAL A 8 42.48 -6.82 9.31
CA VAL A 8 41.58 -6.62 8.16
C VAL A 8 40.79 -7.89 7.83
N ARG A 9 41.46 -9.06 7.82
CA ARG A 9 40.80 -10.36 7.56
C ARG A 9 39.74 -10.70 8.60
N ILE A 10 40.05 -10.55 9.89
CA ILE A 10 39.09 -10.80 10.99
C ILE A 10 37.88 -9.88 10.85
N ARG A 11 38.11 -8.58 10.65
CA ARG A 11 37.04 -7.59 10.46
C ARG A 11 36.16 -7.94 9.25
N ALA A 12 36.76 -8.35 8.13
CA ALA A 12 36.02 -8.74 6.94
C ALA A 12 35.11 -9.96 7.17
N SER A 13 35.62 -10.99 7.87
CA SER A 13 34.84 -12.19 8.23
C SER A 13 33.67 -11.84 9.15
N VAL A 14 33.90 -11.04 10.20
CA VAL A 14 32.84 -10.57 11.10
C VAL A 14 31.78 -9.78 10.35
N ASN A 15 32.18 -8.88 9.45
CA ASN A 15 31.24 -8.11 8.63
C ASN A 15 30.43 -9.01 7.69
N ARG A 16 31.03 -10.06 7.13
CA ARG A 16 30.32 -11.02 6.27
C ARG A 16 29.28 -11.81 7.06
N LEU A 17 29.63 -12.31 8.24
CA LEU A 17 28.72 -12.99 9.14
C LEU A 17 27.56 -12.07 9.53
N ARG A 18 27.84 -10.82 9.93
CA ARG A 18 26.81 -9.83 10.25
C ARG A 18 25.83 -9.62 9.10
N ARG A 19 26.33 -9.49 7.86
CA ARG A 19 25.47 -9.36 6.67
C ARG A 19 24.64 -10.63 6.40
N GLN A 20 25.20 -11.81 6.62
CA GLN A 20 24.47 -13.08 6.45
C GLN A 20 23.35 -13.21 7.47
N LEU A 21 23.62 -12.90 8.74
CA LEU A 21 22.61 -12.88 9.80
C LEU A 21 21.53 -11.85 9.50
N TRP A 22 21.90 -10.64 9.08
CA TRP A 22 20.94 -9.62 8.68
C TRP A 22 20.04 -10.08 7.52
N ARG A 23 20.61 -10.71 6.49
CA ARG A 23 19.82 -11.26 5.37
C ARG A 23 18.90 -12.39 5.80
N LEU A 24 19.34 -13.23 6.73
CA LEU A 24 18.53 -14.32 7.26
C LEU A 24 17.32 -13.79 8.03
N LEU A 25 17.53 -12.76 8.87
CA LEU A 25 16.50 -12.22 9.76
C LEU A 25 15.58 -11.20 9.07
N PHE A 26 16.13 -10.36 8.18
CA PHE A 26 15.43 -9.20 7.62
C PHE A 26 15.33 -9.19 6.11
N GLY A 27 16.00 -10.10 5.40
CA GLY A 27 16.04 -10.13 3.93
C GLY A 27 15.07 -11.12 3.29
N ARG A 28 14.34 -11.91 4.09
CA ARG A 28 13.36 -12.88 3.62
C ARG A 28 11.96 -12.40 3.92
N LEU A 29 11.05 -12.67 2.99
CA LEU A 29 9.62 -12.44 3.16
C LEU A 29 9.06 -13.41 4.21
N LEU A 30 8.24 -12.89 5.13
CA LEU A 30 7.50 -13.71 6.09
C LEU A 30 6.16 -14.10 5.47
N PHE A 31 5.70 -15.31 5.77
CA PHE A 31 4.46 -15.88 5.24
C PHE A 31 3.54 -16.21 6.41
N GLY A 32 2.24 -15.93 6.22
CA GLY A 32 1.23 -16.15 7.23
C GLY A 32 1.19 -14.98 8.22
N GLU A 33 0.09 -14.25 8.20
CA GLU A 33 -0.15 -13.12 9.08
C GLU A 33 -1.46 -13.24 9.85
N ARG A 34 -1.69 -12.31 10.76
CA ARG A 34 -2.99 -12.12 11.40
C ARG A 34 -3.49 -10.72 11.15
N SER A 35 -4.79 -10.57 10.89
CA SER A 35 -5.42 -9.25 10.85
C SER A 35 -6.82 -9.34 11.42
N GLN A 36 -7.15 -8.42 12.33
CA GLN A 36 -8.48 -8.35 12.97
C GLN A 36 -8.91 -9.70 13.60
N GLY A 37 -7.97 -10.41 14.23
CA GLY A 37 -8.22 -11.71 14.85
C GLY A 37 -8.23 -12.91 13.89
N ALA A 38 -8.33 -12.70 12.58
CA ALA A 38 -8.35 -13.76 11.56
C ALA A 38 -6.94 -14.10 11.03
N LEU A 39 -6.70 -15.38 10.73
CA LEU A 39 -5.47 -15.84 10.07
C LEU A 39 -5.49 -15.51 8.58
N ARG A 40 -4.33 -15.12 8.05
CA ARG A 40 -4.07 -14.77 6.64
C ARG A 40 -2.88 -15.58 6.12
N PRO A 41 -3.07 -16.89 5.84
CA PRO A 41 -1.97 -17.81 5.53
C PRO A 41 -1.21 -17.48 4.24
N ALA A 42 -1.87 -16.86 3.25
CA ALA A 42 -1.24 -16.48 1.99
C ALA A 42 -0.63 -15.06 2.04
N THR A 43 -0.97 -14.25 3.05
CA THR A 43 -0.40 -12.91 3.24
C THR A 43 1.09 -12.96 3.58
N ARG A 44 1.83 -11.99 3.03
CA ARG A 44 3.29 -11.95 3.02
C ARG A 44 3.82 -10.57 3.33
N LEU A 45 4.53 -10.42 4.43
CA LEU A 45 5.10 -9.14 4.87
C LEU A 45 6.62 -9.25 5.00
N SER A 46 7.33 -8.23 4.55
CA SER A 46 8.75 -8.10 4.85
C SER A 46 8.95 -7.76 6.34
N PRO A 47 10.01 -8.29 7.01
CA PRO A 47 10.31 -7.99 8.42
C PRO A 47 10.60 -6.51 8.74
N THR A 48 10.70 -5.66 7.71
CA THR A 48 11.02 -4.23 7.85
C THR A 48 9.81 -3.33 7.63
N VAL A 49 8.60 -3.90 7.51
CA VAL A 49 7.37 -3.12 7.49
C VAL A 49 7.14 -2.53 8.87
N LEU A 50 6.86 -1.22 8.92
CA LEU A 50 6.49 -0.53 10.15
C LEU A 50 5.00 -0.18 10.09
N ILE A 51 4.25 -0.62 11.09
CA ILE A 51 2.80 -0.43 11.19
C ILE A 51 2.50 0.33 12.48
N GLU A 52 1.83 1.46 12.36
CA GLU A 52 1.24 2.21 13.47
C GLU A 52 -0.28 2.04 13.45
N HIS A 53 -0.88 1.90 14.64
CA HIS A 53 -2.32 1.62 14.80
C HIS A 53 -2.75 0.32 14.09
N GLU A 54 -2.02 -0.76 14.34
CA GLU A 54 -2.27 -2.08 13.73
C GLU A 54 -3.70 -2.60 13.99
N ASP A 55 -4.30 -2.25 15.12
CA ASP A 55 -5.69 -2.53 15.47
C ASP A 55 -6.70 -1.95 14.46
N ARG A 56 -6.30 -0.96 13.67
CA ARG A 56 -7.10 -0.30 12.63
C ARG A 56 -6.63 -0.64 11.21
N LEU A 57 -5.62 -1.49 11.06
CA LEU A 57 -5.20 -2.07 9.79
C LEU A 57 -6.03 -3.33 9.50
N ARG A 58 -6.66 -3.36 8.33
CA ARG A 58 -7.41 -4.52 7.82
C ARG A 58 -6.71 -5.08 6.59
N LEU A 59 -6.16 -6.27 6.73
CA LEU A 59 -5.59 -7.05 5.64
C LEU A 59 -6.55 -8.18 5.29
N ALA A 60 -6.87 -8.30 4.00
CA ALA A 60 -7.37 -9.54 3.45
C ALA A 60 -6.25 -10.60 3.39
N ASP A 61 -6.58 -11.79 2.87
CA ASP A 61 -5.57 -12.81 2.60
C ASP A 61 -4.88 -12.52 1.25
N ASP A 62 -3.73 -13.17 1.01
CA ASP A 62 -2.92 -13.00 -0.21
C ASP A 62 -2.44 -11.55 -0.46
N VAL A 63 -2.28 -10.75 0.61
CA VAL A 63 -1.65 -9.43 0.51
C VAL A 63 -0.13 -9.57 0.52
N PHE A 64 0.57 -8.85 -0.34
CA PHE A 64 2.03 -8.74 -0.31
C PHE A 64 2.46 -7.32 0.11
N ILE A 65 3.40 -7.22 1.05
CA ILE A 65 4.00 -5.94 1.46
C ILE A 65 5.52 -6.08 1.50
N GLY A 66 6.20 -5.30 0.66
CA GLY A 66 7.65 -5.27 0.52
C GLY A 66 8.39 -4.56 1.67
N HIS A 67 9.70 -4.41 1.50
CA HIS A 67 10.57 -3.82 2.51
C HIS A 67 10.39 -2.31 2.67
N PHE A 68 10.56 -1.85 3.91
CA PHE A 68 10.59 -0.43 4.27
C PHE A 68 9.29 0.31 3.91
N VAL A 69 8.17 -0.41 3.97
CA VAL A 69 6.84 0.18 3.88
C VAL A 69 6.48 0.73 5.26
N PHE A 70 5.95 1.95 5.27
CA PHE A 70 5.38 2.58 6.46
C PHE A 70 3.87 2.67 6.31
N ILE A 71 3.13 2.15 7.28
CA ILE A 71 1.67 2.19 7.33
C ILE A 71 1.25 2.87 8.63
N GLU A 72 0.63 4.04 8.50
CA GLU A 72 -0.01 4.75 9.59
C GLU A 72 -1.53 4.62 9.42
N ALA A 73 -2.18 3.92 10.37
CA ALA A 73 -3.59 3.54 10.26
C ALA A 73 -4.51 4.16 11.32
N SER A 74 -4.16 5.30 11.95
CA SER A 74 -5.00 5.92 12.98
C SER A 74 -6.43 6.24 12.52
N ALA A 75 -6.65 6.61 11.25
CA ALA A 75 -7.97 6.77 10.65
C ALA A 75 -8.44 5.54 9.85
N GLY A 76 -7.65 4.46 9.86
CA GLY A 76 -7.93 3.18 9.23
C GLY A 76 -7.24 2.99 7.87
N VAL A 77 -6.77 1.76 7.63
CA VAL A 77 -6.25 1.32 6.34
C VAL A 77 -6.83 -0.06 6.02
N ALA A 78 -7.32 -0.26 4.80
CA ALA A 78 -7.83 -1.54 4.34
C ALA A 78 -7.18 -1.94 3.01
N LEU A 79 -6.54 -3.11 2.99
CA LEU A 79 -5.94 -3.73 1.80
C LEU A 79 -6.70 -5.00 1.45
N SER A 80 -7.28 -5.03 0.26
CA SER A 80 -8.07 -6.16 -0.26
C SER A 80 -7.20 -7.31 -0.75
N THR A 81 -7.82 -8.44 -1.08
CA THR A 81 -7.12 -9.66 -1.53
C THR A 81 -6.23 -9.39 -2.74
N GLY A 82 -5.04 -10.00 -2.76
CA GLY A 82 -4.11 -9.91 -3.89
C GLY A 82 -3.45 -8.54 -4.08
N VAL A 83 -3.66 -7.59 -3.16
CA VAL A 83 -2.97 -6.30 -3.19
C VAL A 83 -1.48 -6.50 -3.00
N GLN A 84 -0.70 -5.82 -3.84
CA GLN A 84 0.76 -5.81 -3.76
C GLN A 84 1.26 -4.41 -3.47
N VAL A 85 1.82 -4.22 -2.28
CA VAL A 85 2.53 -3.01 -1.89
C VAL A 85 4.02 -3.27 -2.03
N THR A 86 4.69 -2.59 -2.95
CA THR A 86 6.13 -2.79 -3.14
C THR A 86 6.97 -2.03 -2.10
N ASN A 87 8.26 -1.82 -2.35
CA ASN A 87 9.19 -1.29 -1.35
C ASN A 87 9.09 0.24 -1.22
N PHE A 88 9.42 0.75 -0.03
CA PHE A 88 9.50 2.20 0.26
C PHE A 88 8.18 2.96 0.03
N VAL A 89 7.04 2.29 0.14
CA VAL A 89 5.72 2.92 0.06
C VAL A 89 5.34 3.49 1.43
N SER A 90 4.73 4.66 1.44
CA SER A 90 4.08 5.22 2.65
C SER A 90 2.57 5.24 2.46
N ILE A 91 1.84 4.62 3.38
CA ILE A 91 0.37 4.67 3.44
C ILE A 91 0.00 5.42 4.71
N VAL A 92 -0.59 6.60 4.58
CA VAL A 92 -0.89 7.47 5.72
C VAL A 92 -2.36 7.84 5.73
N SER A 93 -3.06 7.51 6.81
CA SER A 93 -4.49 7.79 7.01
C SER A 93 -4.73 9.15 7.68
N HIS A 94 -3.67 9.75 8.22
CA HIS A 94 -3.71 11.03 8.90
C HIS A 94 -2.62 12.00 8.37
N SER A 95 -2.96 13.30 8.32
CA SER A 95 -1.97 14.34 8.02
C SER A 95 -2.34 15.72 8.54
N THR A 96 -1.40 16.36 9.23
CA THR A 96 -1.48 17.76 9.71
C THR A 96 -0.54 18.70 8.95
N HIS A 97 0.09 18.24 7.86
CA HIS A 97 1.16 19.00 7.17
C HIS A 97 0.74 20.42 6.74
N ARG A 98 -0.55 20.63 6.45
CA ARG A 98 -1.12 21.95 6.11
C ARG A 98 -1.30 22.84 7.33
N SER A 99 -1.58 22.24 8.48
CA SER A 99 -1.98 22.92 9.71
C SER A 99 -0.85 23.17 10.69
N VAL A 100 0.32 22.52 10.59
CA VAL A 100 1.39 22.56 11.63
C VAL A 100 1.68 23.96 12.18
N ARG A 101 1.79 24.98 11.31
CA ARG A 101 2.06 26.37 11.72
C ARG A 101 0.88 26.97 12.49
N VAL A 102 -0.33 26.74 12.00
CA VAL A 102 -1.59 27.19 12.60
C VAL A 102 -1.80 26.48 13.94
N ALA A 103 -1.68 25.16 13.94
CA ALA A 103 -1.72 24.30 15.12
C ALA A 103 -0.76 24.78 16.22
N LYS A 104 0.48 25.11 15.85
CA LYS A 104 1.48 25.62 16.80
C LYS A 104 1.20 27.05 17.26
N ALA A 105 0.76 27.93 16.36
CA ALA A 105 0.42 29.31 16.72
C ALA A 105 -0.78 29.39 17.68
N LEU A 106 -1.72 28.46 17.54
CA LEU A 106 -2.93 28.41 18.34
C LEU A 106 -2.80 27.52 19.59
N SER A 107 -1.70 26.78 19.75
CA SER A 107 -1.48 25.94 20.94
C SER A 107 -1.31 26.81 22.18
N GLY A 108 -2.38 26.99 22.96
CA GLY A 108 -2.42 27.82 24.17
C GLY A 108 -3.61 28.76 24.23
N LEU A 109 -4.31 28.98 23.12
CA LEU A 109 -5.61 29.63 23.11
C LEU A 109 -6.69 28.59 23.44
N SER A 110 -7.60 28.90 24.38
CA SER A 110 -8.86 28.13 24.49
C SER A 110 -9.73 28.48 23.30
N LEU A 111 -9.61 27.71 22.23
CA LEU A 111 -10.57 27.70 21.14
C LEU A 111 -11.78 26.86 21.61
N ASP A 112 -12.99 27.34 21.32
CA ASP A 112 -14.24 26.69 21.71
C ASP A 112 -14.26 25.21 21.28
N THR A 113 -14.82 24.36 22.15
CA THR A 113 -14.78 22.89 22.10
C THR A 113 -15.32 22.25 20.81
N ALA A 114 -16.11 22.99 20.01
CA ALA A 114 -16.61 22.51 18.72
C ALA A 114 -15.49 22.37 17.66
N GLU A 115 -14.48 23.26 17.65
CA GLU A 115 -13.34 23.15 16.72
C GLU A 115 -12.34 22.06 17.16
N GLN A 116 -12.23 21.79 18.47
CA GLN A 116 -11.40 20.69 18.98
C GLN A 116 -11.93 19.32 18.55
N ALA A 117 -13.25 19.17 18.40
CA ALA A 117 -13.89 17.92 17.96
C ALA A 117 -13.58 17.57 16.49
N THR A 118 -13.30 18.56 15.65
CA THR A 118 -12.94 18.37 14.23
C THR A 118 -11.42 18.34 13.98
N GLY A 119 -10.61 18.53 15.02
CA GLY A 119 -9.16 18.72 14.90
C GLY A 119 -8.77 20.13 14.46
N LEU A 120 -7.47 20.44 14.54
CA LEU A 120 -6.93 21.75 14.16
C LEU A 120 -7.13 22.04 12.66
N PRO A 121 -7.23 23.31 12.22
CA PRO A 121 -7.50 23.65 10.82
C PRO A 121 -6.51 23.01 9.84
N GLY A 122 -6.92 21.95 9.12
CA GLY A 122 -6.08 21.19 8.19
C GLY A 122 -5.52 19.87 8.73
N ASP A 123 -6.00 19.40 9.89
CA ASP A 123 -5.95 17.99 10.27
C ASP A 123 -6.87 17.19 9.34
N ARG A 124 -6.29 16.28 8.55
CA ARG A 124 -7.05 15.36 7.69
C ARG A 124 -6.89 13.95 8.22
N ARG A 125 -8.00 13.35 8.64
CA ARG A 125 -8.08 11.96 9.12
C ARG A 125 -9.13 11.22 8.30
N GLU A 126 -8.69 10.46 7.33
CA GLU A 126 -9.58 9.78 6.39
C GLU A 126 -8.98 8.42 6.03
N ALA A 127 -9.80 7.37 6.13
CA ALA A 127 -9.37 6.01 5.86
C ALA A 127 -8.81 5.84 4.44
N VAL A 128 -7.79 4.99 4.31
CA VAL A 128 -7.26 4.57 3.00
C VAL A 128 -7.78 3.19 2.66
N THR A 129 -8.32 3.01 1.45
CA THR A 129 -8.80 1.71 0.97
C THR A 129 -8.15 1.37 -0.38
N VAL A 130 -7.65 0.14 -0.49
CA VAL A 130 -7.05 -0.38 -1.73
C VAL A 130 -7.83 -1.60 -2.19
N GLY A 131 -8.44 -1.51 -3.38
CA GLY A 131 -9.23 -2.58 -3.98
C GLY A 131 -8.39 -3.78 -4.45
N ALA A 132 -9.07 -4.91 -4.65
CA ALA A 132 -8.45 -6.21 -4.89
C ALA A 132 -7.49 -6.19 -6.10
N HIS A 133 -6.42 -6.97 -6.03
CA HIS A 133 -5.43 -7.13 -7.11
C HIS A 133 -4.75 -5.83 -7.58
N SER A 134 -4.78 -4.77 -6.76
CA SER A 134 -4.06 -3.53 -7.08
C SER A 134 -2.57 -3.63 -6.79
N PHE A 135 -1.77 -2.94 -7.59
CA PHE A 135 -0.32 -2.88 -7.47
C PHE A 135 0.13 -1.46 -7.12
N ILE A 136 0.89 -1.31 -6.03
CA ILE A 136 1.42 -0.04 -5.57
C ILE A 136 2.92 0.02 -5.82
N GLY A 137 3.32 0.81 -6.83
CA GLY A 137 4.71 0.96 -7.26
C GLY A 137 5.61 1.61 -6.19
N PRO A 138 6.92 1.35 -6.24
CA PRO A 138 7.83 1.69 -5.16
C PRO A 138 7.98 3.20 -5.00
N HIS A 139 8.35 3.65 -3.80
CA HIS A 139 8.51 5.07 -3.47
C HIS A 139 7.25 5.92 -3.62
N SER A 140 6.06 5.30 -3.65
CA SER A 140 4.79 6.01 -3.72
C SER A 140 4.24 6.35 -2.34
N THR A 141 3.39 7.38 -2.28
CA THR A 141 2.64 7.76 -1.08
C THR A 141 1.15 7.70 -1.37
N LEU A 142 0.40 6.95 -0.55
CA LEU A 142 -1.06 7.02 -0.50
C LEU A 142 -1.45 7.96 0.65
N GLU A 143 -2.03 9.12 0.33
CA GLU A 143 -2.46 10.11 1.31
C GLU A 143 -3.82 9.77 1.94
N ALA A 144 -4.13 10.42 3.06
CA ALA A 144 -5.42 10.30 3.75
C ALA A 144 -6.60 10.49 2.78
N GLY A 145 -7.58 9.58 2.85
CA GLY A 145 -8.74 9.57 1.98
C GLY A 145 -8.51 8.97 0.58
N THR A 146 -7.35 8.35 0.33
CA THR A 146 -7.11 7.59 -0.90
C THR A 146 -8.04 6.37 -0.96
N ARG A 147 -8.79 6.25 -2.06
CA ARG A 147 -9.66 5.12 -2.37
C ARG A 147 -9.33 4.59 -3.75
N LEU A 148 -8.53 3.52 -3.81
CA LEU A 148 -8.25 2.82 -5.06
C LEU A 148 -9.31 1.75 -5.30
N GLY A 149 -9.85 1.72 -6.51
CA GLY A 149 -10.66 0.62 -7.03
C GLY A 149 -9.89 -0.69 -7.16
N ALA A 150 -10.52 -1.67 -7.79
CA ALA A 150 -9.91 -2.96 -8.09
C ALA A 150 -8.91 -2.86 -9.24
N CYS A 151 -7.87 -3.70 -9.23
CA CYS A 151 -6.89 -3.82 -10.31
C CYS A 151 -6.22 -2.50 -10.71
N CYS A 152 -6.08 -1.55 -9.78
CA CYS A 152 -5.36 -0.31 -10.06
C CYS A 152 -3.86 -0.56 -10.14
N LEU A 153 -3.16 0.19 -11.00
CA LEU A 153 -1.71 0.22 -11.05
C LEU A 153 -1.20 1.62 -10.73
N VAL A 154 -0.54 1.75 -9.57
CA VAL A 154 0.14 2.99 -9.18
C VAL A 154 1.58 2.91 -9.66
N ALA A 155 1.98 3.79 -10.56
CA ALA A 155 3.36 3.89 -11.02
C ALA A 155 4.29 4.30 -9.87
N ALA A 156 5.57 3.93 -9.95
CA ALA A 156 6.58 4.31 -8.96
C ALA A 156 6.63 5.84 -8.77
N HIS A 157 7.02 6.27 -7.56
CA HIS A 157 7.14 7.69 -7.19
C HIS A 157 5.84 8.50 -7.30
N SER A 158 4.68 7.86 -7.16
CA SER A 158 3.39 8.54 -7.26
C SER A 158 2.86 9.03 -5.91
N ARG A 159 2.21 10.20 -5.89
CA ARG A 159 1.52 10.72 -4.70
C ARG A 159 0.02 10.73 -4.95
N VAL A 160 -0.65 9.71 -4.42
CA VAL A 160 -2.06 9.43 -4.69
C VAL A 160 -2.94 10.02 -3.59
N ARG A 161 -4.09 10.57 -3.99
CA ARG A 161 -5.13 11.10 -3.11
C ARG A 161 -6.49 11.05 -3.80
N GLY A 162 -7.56 10.93 -3.02
CA GLY A 162 -8.93 10.88 -3.54
C GLY A 162 -9.30 9.52 -4.12
N VAL A 163 -10.33 9.50 -4.98
CA VAL A 163 -10.90 8.27 -5.54
C VAL A 163 -10.28 7.98 -6.91
N VAL A 164 -9.83 6.75 -7.10
CA VAL A 164 -9.30 6.22 -8.36
C VAL A 164 -10.18 5.05 -8.79
N PRO A 165 -10.72 5.04 -10.03
CA PRO A 165 -11.62 3.98 -10.48
C PRO A 165 -10.87 2.67 -10.74
N ASP A 166 -11.62 1.57 -10.82
CA ASP A 166 -11.11 0.25 -11.15
C ASP A 166 -10.27 0.27 -12.45
N PHE A 167 -9.26 -0.60 -12.52
CA PHE A 167 -8.36 -0.80 -13.66
C PHE A 167 -7.51 0.42 -14.05
N ALA A 168 -7.60 1.53 -13.33
CA ALA A 168 -6.85 2.73 -13.66
C ALA A 168 -5.34 2.54 -13.43
N VAL A 169 -4.57 3.08 -14.38
CA VAL A 169 -3.15 3.34 -14.22
C VAL A 169 -2.99 4.79 -13.75
N VAL A 170 -2.35 5.01 -12.60
CA VAL A 170 -2.09 6.35 -12.07
C VAL A 170 -0.60 6.63 -11.93
N ALA A 171 -0.19 7.85 -12.24
CA ALA A 171 1.20 8.28 -12.18
C ALA A 171 1.37 9.76 -11.79
N GLY A 172 2.49 10.09 -11.14
CA GLY A 172 2.91 11.46 -10.87
C GLY A 172 2.68 11.95 -9.44
N SER A 173 3.06 13.21 -9.18
CA SER A 173 2.91 13.86 -7.88
C SER A 173 2.43 15.31 -8.05
N PRO A 174 1.13 15.60 -7.91
CA PRO A 174 0.04 14.67 -7.58
C PRO A 174 -0.23 13.65 -8.70
N ALA A 175 -0.64 12.45 -8.32
CA ALA A 175 -0.93 11.38 -9.28
C ALA A 175 -2.20 11.70 -10.08
N GLN A 176 -2.18 11.37 -11.36
CA GLN A 176 -3.30 11.48 -12.30
C GLN A 176 -3.54 10.14 -12.97
N VAL A 177 -4.78 9.88 -13.41
CA VAL A 177 -5.08 8.73 -14.26
C VAL A 177 -4.44 8.96 -15.63
N VAL A 178 -3.59 8.02 -16.04
CA VAL A 178 -2.82 8.09 -17.30
C VAL A 178 -3.14 6.91 -18.24
N GLY A 179 -3.97 5.97 -17.81
CA GLY A 179 -4.35 4.83 -18.64
C GLY A 179 -5.18 3.79 -17.92
N ASP A 180 -5.28 2.63 -18.54
CA ASP A 180 -6.05 1.48 -18.08
C ASP A 180 -5.22 0.20 -18.25
N VAL A 181 -5.09 -0.58 -17.18
CA VAL A 181 -4.23 -1.79 -17.14
C VAL A 181 -4.62 -2.81 -18.20
N ARG A 182 -5.90 -2.88 -18.57
CA ARG A 182 -6.43 -3.84 -19.53
C ARG A 182 -5.86 -3.64 -20.93
N THR A 183 -5.41 -2.42 -21.25
CA THR A 183 -4.72 -2.12 -22.51
C THR A 183 -3.38 -2.85 -22.58
N GLY A 184 -2.62 -2.83 -21.48
CA GLY A 184 -1.37 -3.57 -21.37
C GLY A 184 -1.61 -5.07 -21.36
N ASP A 185 -2.60 -5.53 -20.59
CA ASP A 185 -2.94 -6.94 -20.49
C ASP A 185 -3.29 -7.56 -21.85
N ALA A 186 -4.08 -6.88 -22.68
CA ALA A 186 -4.40 -7.34 -24.04
C ALA A 186 -3.15 -7.54 -24.92
N ALA A 187 -2.17 -6.64 -24.81
CA ALA A 187 -0.90 -6.75 -25.53
C ALA A 187 -0.09 -7.96 -25.03
N TRP A 188 -0.05 -8.19 -23.71
CA TRP A 188 0.61 -9.36 -23.12
C TRP A 188 -0.03 -10.68 -23.54
N LEU A 189 -1.37 -10.76 -23.51
CA LEU A 189 -2.11 -11.96 -23.92
C LEU A 189 -1.85 -12.31 -25.38
N THR A 190 -1.85 -11.31 -26.27
CA THR A 190 -1.52 -11.49 -27.69
C THR A 190 -0.10 -12.03 -27.87
N ARG A 191 0.87 -11.46 -27.16
CA ARG A 191 2.27 -11.90 -27.21
C ARG A 191 2.42 -13.34 -26.70
N LEU A 192 1.79 -13.65 -25.56
CA LEU A 192 1.81 -14.99 -24.95
C LEU A 192 1.22 -16.04 -25.89
N ALA A 193 0.10 -15.73 -26.55
CA ALA A 193 -0.51 -16.61 -27.54
C ALA A 193 0.45 -16.92 -28.69
N GLY A 194 1.11 -15.89 -29.23
CA GLY A 194 2.09 -16.05 -30.32
C GLY A 194 3.34 -16.83 -29.91
N GLU A 195 3.91 -16.55 -28.74
CA GLU A 195 5.17 -17.16 -28.27
C GLU A 195 5.01 -18.66 -27.94
N HIS A 196 3.82 -19.07 -27.51
CA HIS A 196 3.56 -20.43 -27.03
C HIS A 196 2.57 -21.23 -27.91
N GLY A 197 2.11 -20.66 -29.03
CA GLY A 197 1.14 -21.32 -29.92
C GLY A 197 -0.20 -21.61 -29.25
N LEU A 198 -0.65 -20.75 -28.32
CA LEU A 198 -1.90 -20.90 -27.59
C LEU A 198 -3.06 -20.25 -28.36
N ASP A 199 -4.28 -20.69 -28.08
CA ASP A 199 -5.49 -20.02 -28.60
C ASP A 199 -5.68 -18.65 -27.90
N GLY A 200 -5.41 -17.57 -28.65
CA GLY A 200 -5.57 -16.21 -28.15
C GLY A 200 -7.02 -15.86 -27.78
N ALA A 201 -8.02 -16.45 -28.46
CA ALA A 201 -9.42 -16.21 -28.14
C ALA A 201 -9.80 -16.87 -26.81
N GLU A 202 -9.31 -18.09 -26.57
CA GLU A 202 -9.51 -18.78 -25.29
C GLU A 202 -8.86 -18.01 -24.12
N LEU A 203 -7.61 -17.55 -24.29
CA LEU A 203 -6.90 -16.74 -23.30
C LEU A 203 -7.66 -15.44 -22.99
N GLN A 204 -8.11 -14.73 -24.02
CA GLN A 204 -8.88 -13.50 -23.87
C GLN A 204 -10.21 -13.76 -23.14
N ALA A 205 -10.91 -14.84 -23.46
CA ALA A 205 -12.16 -15.22 -22.81
C ALA A 205 -11.95 -15.59 -21.33
N ALA A 206 -10.88 -16.32 -21.01
CA ALA A 206 -10.50 -16.64 -19.63
C ALA A 206 -10.21 -15.37 -18.81
N TYR A 207 -9.43 -14.46 -19.37
CA TYR A 207 -9.13 -13.16 -18.76
C TYR A 207 -10.41 -12.34 -18.53
N GLN A 208 -11.30 -12.25 -19.51
CA GLN A 208 -12.56 -11.51 -19.37
C GLN A 208 -13.47 -12.07 -18.27
N ARG A 209 -13.57 -13.41 -18.15
CA ARG A 209 -14.31 -14.04 -17.05
C ARG A 209 -13.73 -13.66 -15.69
N TRP A 210 -12.41 -13.64 -15.57
CA TRP A 210 -11.75 -13.22 -14.34
C TRP A 210 -12.00 -11.73 -14.04
N VAL A 211 -11.87 -10.85 -15.03
CA VAL A 211 -12.18 -9.41 -14.89
C VAL A 211 -13.60 -9.22 -14.38
N GLN A 212 -14.59 -9.90 -14.97
CA GLN A 212 -15.98 -9.85 -14.54
C GLN A 212 -16.16 -10.33 -13.08
N ALA A 213 -15.51 -11.43 -12.71
CA ALA A 213 -15.56 -11.95 -11.35
C ALA A 213 -14.97 -10.96 -10.33
N VAL A 214 -13.83 -10.33 -10.64
CA VAL A 214 -13.21 -9.33 -9.77
C VAL A 214 -14.11 -8.11 -9.62
N THR A 215 -14.67 -7.59 -10.70
CA THR A 215 -15.60 -6.45 -10.67
C THR A 215 -16.87 -6.77 -9.88
N ALA A 216 -17.40 -7.99 -9.98
CA ALA A 216 -18.58 -8.40 -9.21
C ALA A 216 -18.29 -8.59 -7.71
N SER A 217 -17.08 -9.03 -7.36
CA SER A 217 -16.65 -9.23 -5.98
C SER A 217 -16.16 -7.95 -5.29
N SER A 218 -15.74 -6.96 -6.09
CA SER A 218 -15.37 -5.66 -5.59
C SER A 218 -16.64 -4.94 -5.18
N PRO A 219 -16.78 -4.47 -3.93
CA PRO A 219 -17.83 -3.53 -3.62
C PRO A 219 -17.49 -2.29 -4.46
N GLY A 220 -18.16 -2.12 -5.60
CA GLY A 220 -18.00 -0.93 -6.45
C GLY A 220 -18.08 0.28 -5.54
N ALA A 221 -17.05 1.13 -5.57
CA ALA A 221 -16.76 2.17 -4.57
C ALA A 221 -17.99 2.51 -3.72
N PRO A 222 -18.18 1.87 -2.55
CA PRO A 222 -19.45 1.95 -1.85
C PRO A 222 -19.72 3.43 -1.59
N GLY A 223 -20.94 3.87 -1.94
CA GLY A 223 -21.53 5.05 -1.34
C GLY A 223 -21.16 5.00 0.14
N LEU A 224 -20.41 6.03 0.57
CA LEU A 224 -19.73 6.13 1.86
C LEU A 224 -20.51 5.32 2.91
N PRO A 225 -19.94 4.28 3.56
CA PRO A 225 -20.48 3.95 4.87
C PRO A 225 -20.43 5.26 5.64
N GLN A 226 -21.60 5.77 6.04
CA GLN A 226 -21.64 6.88 6.97
C GLN A 226 -20.70 6.51 8.10
N VAL A 227 -19.79 7.43 8.40
CA VAL A 227 -18.84 7.32 9.49
C VAL A 227 -19.66 7.07 10.75
N GLY A 228 -19.89 5.80 11.06
CA GLY A 228 -20.46 5.37 12.32
C GLY A 228 -19.47 5.84 13.36
N ALA A 229 -19.95 6.74 14.22
CA ALA A 229 -19.19 7.33 15.31
C ALA A 229 -18.32 6.26 15.97
N TRP A 230 -17.01 6.46 15.89
CA TRP A 230 -16.07 5.78 16.77
C TRP A 230 -16.37 6.32 18.17
N HIS A 231 -17.17 5.59 18.94
CA HIS A 231 -17.45 5.95 20.33
C HIS A 231 -16.18 5.75 21.16
N ALA A 232 -15.71 6.88 21.71
CA ALA A 232 -14.80 7.09 22.85
C ALA A 232 -13.38 6.50 22.76
#